data_AF-A0A395VUP8-F1
#
_entry.id   AF-A0A395VUP8-F1
#
_cell.length_a   1.000
_cell.length_b   1.000
_cell.length_c   1.000
_cell.angle_alpha   90.00
_cell.angle_beta   90.00
_cell.angle_gamma   90.00
#
_symmetry.space_group_name_H-M   'P 1'
#
loop_
_entity.id
_entity.type
_entity.pdbx_description
1 polymer ?
#
loop_
_entity_poly.entity_id
_entity_poly.type
_entity_poly.pdbx_seq_one_letter_code
_entity_poly.pdbx_strand_id
1 'polypeptide(L)'
;MTKLFNKGGDGAGEIVRVLGLIDNDLDFTKWEPILPLGIRDLQAIIGTEPIDAVDKYYREDHADGTEPDGMAETLRLMQQAVAMFTWLKVIPTLDAQHGTAGRGKHLGENETGMTALQEFKDEENIRNLAYEAVDALVELMDREKFDFWMNGIKKKAINRLLIQNKETFDEYYNIGSHRLFLVLIPMIREVQDGQIIPVITRSRYNKLIEGDTVLTEKLLEYVRRPLALLTIKKAVERLPVEVLPNGIVQVQQSTTVRDKLRAEKEARQSVANSLEQDAAAYLDVLQDIIRELDAQSETVDYYIPGVTVQSRGITF
;
A
#
# COMPACT_ATOMS: atom_id res chain seq x y z
N MET A 1 15.91 9.40 18.93
CA MET A 1 15.86 9.88 17.54
C MET A 1 16.33 8.75 16.66
N THR A 2 15.47 8.24 15.77
CA THR A 2 15.76 7.20 14.79
C THR A 2 16.93 7.65 13.91
N LYS A 3 17.90 6.77 13.68
CA LYS A 3 19.13 7.07 12.94
C LYS A 3 19.35 5.96 11.92
N LEU A 4 19.13 6.28 10.66
CA LEU A 4 19.41 5.37 9.53
C LEU A 4 20.64 5.80 8.73
N PHE A 5 21.25 6.91 9.10
CA PHE A 5 22.41 7.51 8.41
C PHE A 5 23.37 8.13 9.43
N ASN A 6 24.55 8.51 8.95
CA ASN A 6 25.62 9.19 9.67
C ASN A 6 26.33 8.31 10.72
N LYS A 7 26.54 7.02 10.46
CA LYS A 7 27.40 6.15 11.28
C LYS A 7 28.85 6.57 11.07
N GLY A 8 29.56 6.76 12.18
CA GLY A 8 30.96 7.23 12.15
C GLY A 8 31.18 8.63 11.55
N GLY A 9 30.13 9.43 11.31
CA GLY A 9 30.25 10.74 10.65
C GLY A 9 30.18 10.70 9.11
N ASP A 10 29.88 9.54 8.51
CA ASP A 10 29.89 9.34 7.05
C ASP A 10 28.50 9.47 6.39
N GLY A 11 27.66 10.41 6.87
CA GLY A 11 26.31 10.57 6.37
C GLY A 11 26.24 10.90 4.87
N ALA A 12 27.18 11.71 4.36
CA ALA A 12 27.27 12.03 2.94
C ALA A 12 27.61 10.79 2.10
N GLY A 13 28.64 10.04 2.51
CA GLY A 13 29.06 8.83 1.80
C GLY A 13 27.98 7.76 1.78
N GLU A 14 27.23 7.59 2.88
CA GLU A 14 26.10 6.65 2.91
C GLU A 14 24.99 7.04 1.92
N ILE A 15 24.59 8.32 1.87
CA ILE A 15 23.57 8.79 0.92
C ILE A 15 24.02 8.55 -0.52
N VAL A 16 25.28 8.90 -0.85
CA VAL A 16 25.83 8.72 -2.19
C VAL A 16 25.86 7.24 -2.57
N ARG A 17 26.27 6.35 -1.65
CA ARG A 17 26.30 4.89 -1.90
C ARG A 17 24.92 4.30 -2.16
N VAL A 18 23.88 4.71 -1.42
CA VAL A 18 22.54 4.13 -1.59
C VAL A 18 21.78 4.71 -2.77
N LEU A 19 22.06 5.96 -3.16
CA LEU A 19 21.42 6.59 -4.31
C LEU A 19 22.15 6.26 -5.62
N GLY A 20 23.48 6.35 -5.64
CA GLY A 20 24.29 6.15 -6.85
C GLY A 20 24.09 7.20 -7.96
N LEU A 21 23.31 8.26 -7.68
CA LEU A 21 22.92 9.30 -8.66
C LEU A 21 23.47 10.69 -8.33
N ILE A 22 23.92 10.92 -7.08
CA ILE A 22 24.44 12.22 -6.62
C ILE A 22 25.97 12.18 -6.59
N ASP A 23 26.60 13.32 -6.84
CA ASP A 23 28.03 13.53 -6.67
C ASP A 23 28.48 13.32 -5.20
N ASN A 24 29.75 12.98 -5.04
CA ASN A 24 30.43 12.73 -3.77
C ASN A 24 30.62 13.99 -2.91
N ASP A 25 30.34 15.19 -3.44
CA ASP A 25 30.47 16.48 -2.75
C ASP A 25 29.24 16.90 -1.93
N LEU A 26 28.30 15.97 -1.70
CA LEU A 26 27.07 16.20 -0.95
C LEU A 26 27.32 16.78 0.46
N ASP A 27 26.69 17.93 0.73
CA ASP A 27 26.70 18.56 2.05
C ASP A 27 25.65 17.94 2.98
N PHE A 28 26.09 17.02 3.83
CA PHE A 28 25.21 16.31 4.77
C PHE A 28 24.51 17.26 5.77
N THR A 29 25.09 18.42 6.08
CA THR A 29 24.49 19.36 7.05
C THR A 29 23.15 19.93 6.58
N LYS A 30 22.90 19.92 5.25
CA LYS A 30 21.61 20.29 4.66
C LYS A 30 20.59 19.15 4.66
N TRP A 31 21.06 17.91 4.65
CA TRP A 31 20.23 16.70 4.64
C TRP A 31 19.79 16.29 6.04
N GLU A 32 20.70 16.37 7.02
CA GLU A 32 20.48 15.91 8.40
C GLU A 32 19.17 16.44 9.03
N PRO A 33 18.80 17.73 8.89
CA PRO A 33 17.56 18.25 9.48
C PRO A 33 16.28 17.73 8.78
N ILE A 34 16.40 17.28 7.53
CA ILE A 34 15.26 16.89 6.68
C ILE A 34 15.09 15.37 6.61
N LEU A 35 16.14 14.58 6.88
CA LEU A 35 16.08 13.11 6.99
C LEU A 35 14.90 12.59 7.83
N PRO A 36 14.57 13.16 9.01
CA PRO A 36 13.41 12.72 9.79
C PRO A 36 12.08 12.81 9.02
N LEU A 37 11.94 13.75 8.07
CA LEU A 37 10.74 13.85 7.23
C LEU A 37 10.68 12.74 6.18
N GLY A 38 11.83 12.33 5.62
CA GLY A 38 11.91 11.17 4.73
C GLY A 38 11.59 9.87 5.46
N ILE A 39 12.10 9.70 6.68
CA ILE A 39 11.77 8.57 7.56
C ILE A 39 10.27 8.53 7.85
N ARG A 40 9.68 9.67 8.19
CA ARG A 40 8.24 9.77 8.48
C ARG A 40 7.38 9.34 7.28
N ASP A 41 7.76 9.73 6.07
CA ASP A 41 7.00 9.38 4.87
C ASP A 41 7.08 7.87 4.57
N LEU A 42 8.25 7.25 4.75
CA LEU A 42 8.38 5.80 4.66
C LEU A 42 7.58 5.09 5.77
N GLN A 43 7.71 5.56 7.01
CA GLN A 43 7.02 5.03 8.18
C GLN A 43 5.48 5.05 8.01
N ALA A 44 4.93 6.09 7.37
CA ALA A 44 3.50 6.16 7.08
C ALA A 44 3.01 4.98 6.21
N ILE A 45 3.88 4.48 5.32
CA ILE A 45 3.59 3.36 4.43
C ILE A 45 3.78 2.03 5.16
N ILE A 46 4.98 1.77 5.71
CA ILE A 46 5.37 0.44 6.20
C ILE A 46 5.12 0.22 7.70
N GLY A 47 4.80 1.27 8.46
CA GLY A 47 4.66 1.22 9.92
C GLY A 47 5.94 1.55 10.67
N THR A 48 5.84 1.60 12.00
CA THR A 48 6.95 2.00 12.88
C THR A 48 7.88 0.83 13.18
N GLU A 49 7.34 -0.39 13.26
CA GLU A 49 8.07 -1.57 13.71
C GLU A 49 9.26 -1.93 12.80
N PRO A 50 9.16 -1.87 11.46
CA PRO A 50 10.32 -2.04 10.58
C PRO A 50 11.38 -0.95 10.78
N ILE A 51 10.97 0.30 10.97
CA ILE A 51 11.88 1.44 11.16
C ILE A 51 12.71 1.24 12.44
N ASP A 52 12.06 0.88 13.55
CA ASP A 52 12.73 0.66 14.83
C ASP A 52 13.67 -0.55 14.79
N ALA A 53 13.27 -1.64 14.13
CA ALA A 53 14.11 -2.82 13.97
C ALA A 53 15.39 -2.53 13.18
N VAL A 54 15.25 -1.78 12.07
CA VAL A 54 16.39 -1.41 11.22
C VAL A 54 17.27 -0.33 11.86
N ASP A 55 16.71 0.64 12.59
CA ASP A 55 17.49 1.60 13.40
C ASP A 55 18.35 0.88 14.45
N LYS A 56 17.78 -0.12 15.12
CA LYS A 56 18.52 -0.95 16.07
C LYS A 56 19.65 -1.70 15.36
N TYR A 57 19.34 -2.40 14.27
CA TYR A 57 20.32 -3.12 13.47
C TYR A 57 21.45 -2.18 12.99
N TYR A 58 21.12 -0.99 12.49
CA TYR A 58 22.10 -0.03 11.98
C TYR A 58 23.13 0.44 13.04
N ARG A 59 22.68 0.58 14.29
CA ARG A 59 23.52 1.04 15.40
C ARG A 59 24.46 -0.02 15.93
N GLU A 60 24.12 -1.29 15.77
CA GLU A 60 24.95 -2.40 16.21
C GLU A 60 26.20 -2.52 15.33
N ASP A 61 27.33 -2.85 15.94
CA ASP A 61 28.57 -3.13 15.22
C ASP A 61 28.57 -4.61 14.85
N HIS A 62 28.23 -4.88 13.59
CA HIS A 62 28.25 -6.22 13.01
C HIS A 62 29.70 -6.58 12.67
N ALA A 63 30.43 -7.09 13.67
CA ALA A 63 31.74 -7.69 13.50
C ALA A 63 31.57 -9.07 12.85
N ASP A 64 32.23 -9.27 11.71
CA ASP A 64 32.20 -10.46 10.85
C ASP A 64 30.90 -10.72 10.07
N GLY A 65 31.05 -10.75 8.74
CA GLY A 65 30.02 -10.94 7.72
C GLY A 65 29.37 -12.33 7.73
N THR A 66 28.68 -12.64 8.83
CA THR A 66 28.05 -13.94 9.09
C THR A 66 26.59 -13.84 9.55
N GLU A 67 25.97 -12.65 9.59
CA GLU A 67 24.51 -12.49 9.73
C GLU A 67 23.82 -12.21 8.37
N PRO A 68 22.56 -12.66 8.19
CA PRO A 68 22.03 -13.03 6.87
C PRO A 68 21.72 -11.83 5.97
N ASP A 69 21.97 -12.04 4.67
CA ASP A 69 21.83 -11.14 3.50
C ASP A 69 20.54 -10.27 3.51
N GLY A 70 19.46 -10.74 4.13
CA GLY A 70 18.17 -10.04 4.17
C GLY A 70 18.13 -8.74 4.99
N MET A 71 18.76 -8.65 6.17
CA MET A 71 18.68 -7.43 6.99
C MET A 71 19.58 -6.30 6.49
N ALA A 72 20.76 -6.64 5.96
CA ALA A 72 21.62 -5.69 5.28
C ALA A 72 20.93 -5.10 4.04
N GLU A 73 20.27 -5.95 3.25
CA GLU A 73 19.49 -5.50 2.09
C GLU A 73 18.25 -4.69 2.49
N THR A 74 17.57 -5.06 3.59
CA THR A 74 16.45 -4.30 4.16
C THR A 74 16.91 -2.89 4.56
N LEU A 75 18.06 -2.78 5.24
CA LEU A 75 18.67 -1.50 5.59
C LEU A 75 18.97 -0.67 4.33
N ARG A 76 19.58 -1.28 3.31
CA ARG A 76 19.93 -0.60 2.06
C ARG A 76 18.70 -0.04 1.35
N LEU A 77 17.65 -0.84 1.18
CA LEU A 77 16.40 -0.41 0.54
C LEU A 77 15.67 0.66 1.36
N MET A 78 15.67 0.54 2.68
CA MET A 78 15.10 1.54 3.59
C MET A 78 15.85 2.87 3.49
N GLN A 79 17.18 2.85 3.52
CA GLN A 79 18.02 4.03 3.32
C GLN A 79 17.77 4.64 1.95
N GLN A 80 17.71 3.84 0.89
CA GLN A 80 17.43 4.32 -0.47
C GLN A 80 16.09 5.05 -0.56
N ALA A 81 15.01 4.45 -0.04
CA ALA A 81 13.69 5.08 -0.01
C ALA A 81 13.69 6.38 0.82
N VAL A 82 14.29 6.37 2.01
CA VAL A 82 14.39 7.56 2.87
C VAL A 82 15.17 8.67 2.18
N ALA A 83 16.32 8.35 1.56
CA ALA A 83 17.15 9.31 0.87
C ALA A 83 16.39 9.94 -0.31
N MET A 84 15.66 9.16 -1.11
CA MET A 84 14.85 9.70 -2.22
C MET A 84 13.69 10.56 -1.72
N PHE A 85 12.99 10.16 -0.65
CA PHE A 85 11.95 10.99 -0.04
C PHE A 85 12.50 12.28 0.57
N THR A 86 13.71 12.25 1.13
CA THR A 86 14.40 13.43 1.63
C THR A 86 14.84 14.33 0.47
N TRP A 87 15.35 13.75 -0.61
CA TRP A 87 15.74 14.48 -1.81
C TRP A 87 14.59 15.35 -2.31
N LEU A 88 13.40 14.78 -2.50
CA LEU A 88 12.21 15.51 -2.97
C LEU A 88 11.82 16.72 -2.09
N LYS A 89 12.29 16.78 -0.84
CA LYS A 89 12.04 17.92 0.06
C LYS A 89 13.19 18.93 0.03
N VAL A 90 14.40 18.46 -0.23
CA VAL A 90 15.62 19.26 -0.19
C VAL A 90 15.86 19.96 -1.54
N ILE A 91 15.61 19.31 -2.69
CA ILE A 91 15.93 19.86 -4.01
C ILE A 91 15.32 21.24 -4.29
N PRO A 92 14.04 21.54 -3.95
CA PRO A 92 13.49 22.86 -4.23
C PRO A 92 14.16 23.96 -3.38
N THR A 93 14.74 23.58 -2.24
CA THR A 93 15.50 24.49 -1.37
C THR A 93 16.93 24.66 -1.86
N LEU A 94 17.53 23.63 -2.47
CA LEU A 94 18.88 23.72 -3.06
C LEU A 94 18.88 24.55 -4.34
N ASP A 95 17.84 24.42 -5.16
CA ASP A 95 17.66 25.20 -6.39
C ASP A 95 17.43 26.70 -6.11
N ALA A 96 17.00 27.03 -4.89
CA ALA A 96 16.73 28.38 -4.43
C ALA A 96 17.84 28.90 -3.49
N GLN A 97 18.57 29.93 -3.93
CA GLN A 97 19.43 30.72 -3.05
C GLN A 97 18.58 31.52 -2.07
N HIS A 98 18.85 31.33 -0.78
CA HIS A 98 18.28 32.12 0.32
C HIS A 98 19.40 32.94 0.95
N GLY A 99 19.65 34.13 0.39
CA GLY A 99 20.73 35.02 0.82
C GLY A 99 20.22 36.27 1.54
N THR A 100 21.14 37.08 2.04
CA THR A 100 20.84 38.39 2.66
C THR A 100 20.18 39.37 1.68
N ALA A 101 20.39 39.18 0.37
CA ALA A 101 19.76 39.95 -0.70
C ALA A 101 18.37 39.44 -1.15
N GLY A 102 17.83 38.40 -0.50
CA GLY A 102 16.53 37.81 -0.81
C GLY A 102 16.63 36.43 -1.46
N ARG A 103 15.59 36.06 -2.24
CA ARG A 103 15.47 34.77 -2.92
C ARG A 103 15.92 34.87 -4.38
N GLY A 104 16.77 33.97 -4.84
CA GLY A 104 17.22 33.88 -6.24
C GLY A 104 17.38 32.42 -6.68
N LYS A 105 17.44 32.15 -7.99
CA LYS A 105 17.76 30.80 -8.50
C LYS A 105 19.27 30.56 -8.36
N HIS A 106 19.67 29.40 -7.86
CA HIS A 106 21.08 29.01 -7.86
C HIS A 106 21.48 28.61 -9.29
N LEU A 107 22.41 29.35 -9.90
CA LEU A 107 22.97 29.04 -11.21
C LEU A 107 24.48 29.31 -11.14
N GLY A 108 25.31 28.33 -11.52
CA GLY A 108 26.74 28.57 -11.73
C GLY A 108 26.99 29.54 -12.90
N GLU A 109 28.16 30.19 -12.92
CA GLU A 109 28.51 31.20 -13.94
C GLU A 109 28.43 30.69 -15.40
N ASN A 110 28.43 29.36 -15.61
CA ASN A 110 28.36 28.71 -16.92
C ASN A 110 27.23 27.67 -17.05
N GLU A 111 26.27 27.64 -16.12
CA GLU A 111 25.20 26.63 -16.13
C GLU A 111 23.90 27.21 -16.71
N THR A 112 23.32 26.49 -17.67
CA THR A 112 21.92 26.72 -18.04
C THR A 112 21.06 25.87 -17.13
N GLY A 113 20.32 26.50 -16.22
CA GLY A 113 19.41 25.78 -15.33
C GLY A 113 18.37 24.98 -16.11
N MET A 114 17.89 23.89 -15.50
CA MET A 114 16.78 23.12 -16.05
C MET A 114 15.55 24.02 -16.23
N THR A 115 14.76 23.69 -17.25
CA THR A 115 13.42 24.26 -17.42
C THR A 115 12.47 23.68 -16.38
N ALA A 116 11.40 24.40 -16.05
CA ALA A 116 10.40 23.90 -15.08
C ALA A 116 9.79 22.54 -15.47
N LEU A 117 9.68 22.23 -16.77
CA LEU A 117 9.21 20.91 -17.22
C LEU A 117 10.24 19.81 -16.97
N GLN A 118 11.53 20.11 -17.11
CA GLN A 118 12.60 19.17 -16.83
C GLN A 118 12.72 18.92 -15.32
N GLU A 119 12.67 19.98 -14.50
CA GLU A 119 12.64 19.89 -13.02
C GLU A 119 11.48 19.00 -12.55
N PHE A 120 10.27 19.25 -13.08
CA PHE A 120 9.10 18.43 -12.76
C PHE A 120 9.27 16.95 -13.12
N LYS A 121 9.81 16.65 -14.31
CA LYS A 121 10.05 15.26 -14.75
C LYS A 121 11.11 14.55 -13.92
N ASP A 122 12.13 15.29 -13.48
CA ASP A 122 13.17 14.76 -12.61
C ASP A 122 12.62 14.42 -11.22
N GLU A 123 11.87 15.34 -10.61
CA GLU A 123 11.18 15.10 -9.33
C GLU A 123 10.18 13.93 -9.42
N GLU A 124 9.44 13.83 -10.53
CA GLU A 124 8.54 12.70 -10.79
C GLU A 124 9.32 11.37 -10.88
N ASN A 125 10.46 11.37 -11.55
CA ASN A 125 11.33 10.20 -11.64
C ASN A 125 11.90 9.79 -10.26
N ILE A 126 12.41 10.73 -9.48
CA ILE A 126 12.91 10.47 -8.12
C ILE A 126 11.80 9.89 -7.23
N ARG A 127 10.58 10.40 -7.36
CA ARG A 127 9.41 9.87 -6.64
C ARG A 127 9.09 8.43 -7.04
N ASN A 128 9.13 8.11 -8.33
CA ASN A 128 8.90 6.76 -8.82
C ASN A 128 9.96 5.80 -8.29
N LEU A 129 11.24 6.18 -8.34
CA LEU A 129 12.34 5.39 -7.76
C LEU A 129 12.16 5.20 -6.25
N ALA A 130 11.70 6.23 -5.53
CA ALA A 130 11.42 6.11 -4.09
C ALA A 130 10.35 5.04 -3.84
N TYR A 131 9.28 5.04 -4.63
CA TYR A 131 8.21 4.05 -4.52
C TYR A 131 8.66 2.65 -4.93
N GLU A 132 9.46 2.50 -5.98
CA GLU A 132 10.06 1.21 -6.37
C GLU A 132 10.94 0.63 -5.26
N ALA A 133 11.75 1.47 -4.59
CA ALA A 133 12.53 1.05 -3.43
C ALA A 133 11.64 0.58 -2.27
N VAL A 134 10.49 1.22 -2.04
CA VAL A 134 9.52 0.77 -1.04
C VAL A 134 8.82 -0.52 -1.45
N ASP A 135 8.47 -0.68 -2.72
CA ASP A 135 7.91 -1.93 -3.25
C ASP A 135 8.87 -3.10 -3.02
N ALA A 136 10.14 -2.95 -3.41
CA ALA A 136 11.18 -3.96 -3.18
C ALA A 136 11.40 -4.24 -1.68
N LEU A 137 11.35 -3.20 -0.83
CA LEU A 137 11.47 -3.35 0.61
C LEU A 137 10.32 -4.20 1.19
N VAL A 138 9.08 -3.94 0.77
CA VAL A 138 7.91 -4.69 1.26
C VAL A 138 7.95 -6.13 0.78
N GLU A 139 8.29 -6.36 -0.50
CA GLU A 139 8.45 -7.70 -1.06
C GLU A 139 9.54 -8.49 -0.31
N LEU A 140 10.68 -7.87 -0.01
CA LEU A 140 11.75 -8.46 0.79
C LEU A 140 11.25 -8.85 2.19
N MET A 141 10.59 -7.93 2.90
CA MET A 141 10.07 -8.22 4.25
C MET A 141 9.01 -9.34 4.23
N ASP A 142 8.18 -9.42 3.19
CA ASP A 142 7.20 -10.50 2.99
C ASP A 142 7.87 -11.85 2.74
N ARG A 143 8.95 -11.87 1.95
CA ARG A 143 9.72 -13.08 1.66
C ARG A 143 10.48 -13.59 2.87
N GLU A 144 11.21 -12.71 3.56
CA GLU A 144 12.04 -13.06 4.71
C GLU A 144 11.21 -13.32 5.98
N LYS A 145 9.95 -12.88 6.00
CA LYS A 145 8.99 -13.09 7.10
C LYS A 145 9.54 -12.64 8.46
N PHE A 146 10.25 -11.51 8.50
CA PHE A 146 10.81 -10.99 9.74
C PHE A 146 9.75 -10.83 10.84
N ASP A 147 10.10 -11.13 12.08
CA ASP A 147 9.17 -11.10 13.21
C ASP A 147 8.55 -9.71 13.44
N PHE A 148 9.34 -8.64 13.31
CA PHE A 148 8.86 -7.26 13.45
C PHE A 148 7.83 -6.89 12.37
N TRP A 149 7.92 -7.52 11.20
CA TRP A 149 7.02 -7.29 10.08
C TRP A 149 5.75 -8.14 10.22
N MET A 150 5.91 -9.46 10.40
CA MET A 150 4.80 -10.41 10.51
C MET A 150 3.90 -10.13 11.73
N ASN A 151 4.47 -9.60 12.81
CA ASN A 151 3.72 -9.21 14.01
C ASN A 151 3.40 -7.71 14.09
N GLY A 152 3.76 -6.94 13.06
CA GLY A 152 3.54 -5.50 12.99
C GLY A 152 2.07 -5.12 12.77
N ILE A 153 1.75 -3.85 13.02
CA ILE A 153 0.38 -3.30 12.87
C ILE A 153 -0.15 -3.52 11.45
N LYS A 154 0.69 -3.36 10.41
CA LYS A 154 0.29 -3.54 9.01
C LYS A 154 -0.14 -4.99 8.75
N LYS A 155 0.65 -5.99 9.14
CA LYS A 155 0.30 -7.42 8.99
C LYS A 155 -0.91 -7.82 9.80
N LYS A 156 -1.04 -7.33 11.04
CA LYS A 156 -2.27 -7.53 11.84
C LYS A 156 -3.51 -6.94 11.17
N ALA A 157 -3.38 -5.80 10.48
CA ALA A 157 -4.48 -5.20 9.75
C ALA A 157 -4.86 -6.03 8.51
N ILE A 158 -3.87 -6.53 7.78
CA ILE A 158 -4.00 -7.37 6.58
C ILE A 158 -4.69 -8.70 6.92
N ASN A 159 -4.34 -9.36 8.01
CA ASN A 159 -4.91 -10.67 8.39
C ASN A 159 -6.43 -10.63 8.65
N ARG A 160 -7.03 -9.45 8.74
CA ARG A 160 -8.48 -9.24 8.89
C ARG A 160 -9.19 -8.92 7.57
N LEU A 161 -8.45 -8.88 6.48
CA LEU A 161 -8.99 -8.59 5.15
C LEU A 161 -9.25 -9.90 4.39
N LEU A 162 -10.25 -9.88 3.53
CA LEU A 162 -10.57 -10.97 2.61
C LEU A 162 -9.57 -11.03 1.44
N ILE A 163 -8.92 -9.91 1.12
CA ILE A 163 -7.76 -9.83 0.21
C ILE A 163 -6.53 -9.47 1.04
N GLN A 164 -5.55 -10.38 1.12
CA GLN A 164 -4.48 -10.32 2.12
C GLN A 164 -3.10 -10.00 1.55
N ASN A 165 -2.95 -9.91 0.23
CA ASN A 165 -1.71 -9.52 -0.41
C ASN A 165 -2.00 -8.89 -1.76
N LYS A 166 -0.96 -8.32 -2.35
CA LYS A 166 -0.99 -7.66 -3.65
C LYS A 166 -1.31 -8.67 -4.76
N GLU A 167 -0.76 -9.87 -4.73
CA GLU A 167 -0.93 -10.89 -5.77
C GLU A 167 -2.41 -11.28 -5.93
N THR A 168 -3.10 -11.56 -4.82
CA THR A 168 -4.54 -11.82 -4.79
C THR A 168 -5.34 -10.59 -5.21
N PHE A 169 -4.88 -9.38 -4.90
CA PHE A 169 -5.56 -8.17 -5.37
C PHE A 169 -5.48 -8.04 -6.89
N ASP A 170 -4.30 -8.29 -7.46
CA ASP A 170 -4.02 -8.20 -8.90
C ASP A 170 -4.82 -9.18 -9.75
N GLU A 171 -5.25 -10.33 -9.19
CA GLU A 171 -6.18 -11.26 -9.85
C GLU A 171 -7.52 -10.60 -10.22
N TYR A 172 -7.92 -9.57 -9.48
CA TYR A 172 -9.20 -8.86 -9.70
C TYR A 172 -9.00 -7.45 -10.27
N TYR A 173 -7.92 -6.77 -9.90
CA TYR A 173 -7.54 -5.48 -10.46
C TYR A 173 -6.03 -5.26 -10.31
N ASN A 174 -5.31 -5.22 -11.43
CA ASN A 174 -3.85 -5.09 -11.43
C ASN A 174 -3.40 -3.72 -10.91
N ILE A 175 -2.85 -3.69 -9.70
CA ILE A 175 -2.22 -2.52 -9.07
C ILE A 175 -0.70 -2.56 -9.20
N GLY A 176 -0.10 -3.74 -9.38
CA GLY A 176 1.33 -3.90 -9.68
C GLY A 176 2.31 -3.46 -8.58
N SER A 177 1.83 -3.01 -7.40
CA SER A 177 2.65 -2.40 -6.35
C SER A 177 2.23 -2.87 -4.95
N HIS A 178 3.18 -3.50 -4.23
CA HIS A 178 3.03 -3.90 -2.83
C HIS A 178 2.82 -2.69 -1.91
N ARG A 179 3.53 -1.59 -2.17
CA ARG A 179 3.36 -0.30 -1.51
C ARG A 179 1.93 0.21 -1.67
N LEU A 180 1.38 0.20 -2.89
CA LEU A 180 0.00 0.63 -3.10
C LEU A 180 -0.97 -0.28 -2.34
N PHE A 181 -0.75 -1.60 -2.35
CA PHE A 181 -1.58 -2.51 -1.56
C PHE A 181 -1.64 -2.11 -0.07
N LEU A 182 -0.49 -1.76 0.54
CA LEU A 182 -0.45 -1.27 1.92
C LEU A 182 -1.23 0.04 2.12
N VAL A 183 -1.20 0.94 1.14
CA VAL A 183 -1.98 2.19 1.14
C VAL A 183 -3.49 1.91 1.02
N LEU A 184 -3.87 0.84 0.33
CA LEU A 184 -5.27 0.47 0.11
C LEU A 184 -5.91 -0.26 1.32
N ILE A 185 -5.13 -0.83 2.23
CA ILE A 185 -5.62 -1.51 3.47
C ILE A 185 -6.82 -0.82 4.14
N PRO A 186 -6.77 0.48 4.48
CA PRO A 186 -7.91 1.16 5.12
C PRO A 186 -9.16 1.21 4.23
N MET A 187 -8.99 1.33 2.91
CA MET A 187 -10.11 1.36 1.96
C MET A 187 -10.70 -0.03 1.74
N ILE A 188 -9.86 -1.07 1.66
CA ILE A 188 -10.31 -2.47 1.62
C ILE A 188 -11.16 -2.75 2.85
N ARG A 189 -10.70 -2.36 4.05
CA ARG A 189 -11.47 -2.53 5.28
C ARG A 189 -12.81 -1.80 5.23
N GLU A 190 -12.83 -0.55 4.79
CA GLU A 190 -14.06 0.24 4.71
C GLU A 190 -15.10 -0.39 3.76
N VAL A 191 -14.68 -0.82 2.58
CA VAL A 191 -15.55 -1.51 1.60
C VAL A 191 -16.02 -2.84 2.17
N GLN A 192 -15.10 -3.61 2.77
CA GLN A 192 -15.42 -4.90 3.36
C GLN A 192 -16.47 -4.76 4.45
N ASP A 193 -16.30 -3.84 5.39
CA ASP A 193 -17.22 -3.62 6.51
C ASP A 193 -18.55 -3.00 6.04
N GLY A 194 -18.52 -2.08 5.08
CA GLY A 194 -19.69 -1.32 4.66
C GLY A 194 -20.53 -1.93 3.53
N GLN A 195 -19.93 -2.76 2.67
CA GLN A 195 -20.57 -3.21 1.42
C GLN A 195 -20.53 -4.73 1.25
N ILE A 196 -19.49 -5.41 1.74
CA ILE A 196 -19.36 -6.87 1.58
C ILE A 196 -19.98 -7.63 2.75
N ILE A 197 -19.56 -7.34 3.99
CA ILE A 197 -20.05 -8.02 5.20
C ILE A 197 -21.57 -7.95 5.33
N PRO A 198 -22.26 -6.84 5.01
CA PRO A 198 -23.72 -6.81 5.04
C PRO A 198 -24.39 -7.80 4.09
N VAL A 199 -23.76 -8.12 2.96
CA VAL A 199 -24.27 -9.09 1.98
C VAL A 199 -24.04 -10.53 2.45
N ILE A 200 -22.82 -10.85 2.89
CA ILE A 200 -22.47 -12.23 3.26
C ILE A 200 -22.76 -12.58 4.72
N THR A 201 -23.08 -11.60 5.56
CA THR A 201 -23.17 -11.67 7.03
C THR A 201 -21.84 -11.80 7.77
N ARG A 202 -21.83 -11.36 9.03
CA ARG A 202 -20.64 -11.43 9.90
C ARG A 202 -20.19 -12.87 10.20
N SER A 203 -21.13 -13.81 10.27
CA SER A 203 -20.84 -15.22 10.55
C SER A 203 -19.99 -15.85 9.45
N ARG A 204 -20.40 -15.67 8.18
CA ARG A 204 -19.63 -16.16 7.02
C ARG A 204 -18.30 -15.46 6.88
N TYR A 205 -18.25 -14.14 7.12
CA TYR A 205 -17.00 -13.39 7.13
C TYR A 205 -15.98 -13.97 8.13
N ASN A 206 -16.38 -14.23 9.38
CA ASN A 206 -15.47 -14.80 10.39
C ASN A 206 -14.93 -16.16 9.93
N LYS A 207 -15.79 -17.03 9.40
CA LYS A 207 -15.38 -18.34 8.84
C LYS A 207 -14.39 -18.21 7.69
N LEU A 208 -14.58 -17.24 6.78
CA LEU A 208 -13.66 -16.99 5.68
C LEU A 208 -12.29 -16.52 6.19
N ILE A 209 -12.24 -15.68 7.23
CA ILE A 209 -10.98 -15.22 7.84
C ILE A 209 -10.29 -16.36 8.60
N GLU A 210 -11.06 -17.25 9.24
CA GLU A 210 -10.55 -18.43 9.95
C GLU A 210 -10.06 -19.54 9.00
N GLY A 211 -10.34 -19.43 7.69
CA GLY A 211 -9.88 -20.37 6.68
C GLY A 211 -10.78 -21.59 6.49
N ASP A 212 -12.10 -21.46 6.71
CA ASP A 212 -13.09 -22.50 6.37
C ASP A 212 -12.99 -22.84 4.87
N THR A 213 -12.49 -24.04 4.55
CA THR A 213 -12.17 -24.45 3.18
C THR A 213 -13.42 -24.58 2.32
N VAL A 214 -14.51 -25.11 2.87
CA VAL A 214 -15.77 -25.33 2.16
C VAL A 214 -16.41 -24.01 1.77
N LEU A 215 -16.44 -23.05 2.70
CA LEU A 215 -17.00 -21.73 2.42
C LEU A 215 -16.07 -20.93 1.49
N THR A 216 -14.76 -21.09 1.64
CA THR A 216 -13.75 -20.44 0.80
C THR A 216 -13.93 -20.81 -0.68
N GLU A 217 -14.01 -22.11 -0.99
CA GLU A 217 -14.20 -22.59 -2.37
C GLU A 217 -15.49 -22.06 -3.00
N LYS A 218 -16.55 -21.86 -2.20
CA LYS A 218 -17.86 -21.44 -2.70
C LYS A 218 -18.02 -19.94 -2.86
N LEU A 219 -17.36 -19.14 -2.03
CA LEU A 219 -17.74 -17.73 -1.84
C LEU A 219 -16.60 -16.73 -2.08
N LEU A 220 -15.34 -17.15 -1.91
CA LEU A 220 -14.25 -16.20 -1.78
C LEU A 220 -13.99 -15.41 -3.08
N GLU A 221 -14.10 -16.05 -4.25
CA GLU A 221 -13.93 -15.37 -5.53
C GLU A 221 -15.01 -14.29 -5.77
N TYR A 222 -16.27 -14.64 -5.47
CA TYR A 222 -17.43 -13.74 -5.64
C TYR A 222 -17.41 -12.55 -4.69
N VAL A 223 -16.75 -12.71 -3.55
CA VAL A 223 -16.55 -11.65 -2.56
C VAL A 223 -15.42 -10.71 -2.94
N ARG A 224 -14.28 -11.26 -3.39
CA ARG A 224 -13.05 -10.50 -3.61
C ARG A 224 -13.13 -9.58 -4.83
N ARG A 225 -13.84 -9.98 -5.88
CA ARG A 225 -13.97 -9.18 -7.10
C ARG A 225 -14.67 -7.83 -6.87
N PRO A 226 -15.92 -7.74 -6.32
CA PRO A 226 -16.53 -6.46 -6.02
C PRO A 226 -15.76 -5.69 -4.95
N LEU A 227 -15.12 -6.37 -3.99
CA LEU A 227 -14.27 -5.74 -2.98
C LEU A 227 -13.09 -4.99 -3.62
N ALA A 228 -12.37 -5.60 -4.56
CA ALA A 228 -11.24 -4.97 -5.25
C ALA A 228 -11.70 -3.74 -6.05
N LEU A 229 -12.75 -3.87 -6.86
CA LEU A 229 -13.27 -2.77 -7.69
C LEU A 229 -13.72 -1.56 -6.87
N LEU A 230 -14.50 -1.80 -5.80
CA LEU A 230 -14.96 -0.73 -4.90
C LEU A 230 -13.81 -0.12 -4.10
N THR A 231 -12.76 -0.89 -3.79
CA THR A 231 -11.54 -0.37 -3.17
C THR A 231 -10.86 0.62 -4.11
N ILE A 232 -10.69 0.27 -5.39
CA ILE A 232 -10.07 1.17 -6.37
C ILE A 232 -10.95 2.40 -6.63
N LYS A 233 -12.28 2.24 -6.66
CA LYS A 233 -13.20 3.38 -6.72
C LYS A 233 -12.91 4.39 -5.62
N LYS A 234 -12.83 3.94 -4.36
CA LYS A 234 -12.50 4.81 -3.23
C LYS A 234 -11.09 5.42 -3.34
N ALA A 235 -10.13 4.65 -3.88
CA ALA A 235 -8.77 5.14 -4.08
C ALA A 235 -8.74 6.29 -5.10
N VAL A 236 -9.44 6.17 -6.22
CA VAL A 236 -9.57 7.21 -7.26
C VAL A 236 -10.25 8.48 -6.71
N GLU A 237 -11.26 8.31 -5.85
CA GLU A 237 -11.99 9.41 -5.22
C GLU A 237 -11.16 10.17 -4.17
N ARG A 238 -10.22 9.51 -3.48
CA ARG A 238 -9.60 10.06 -2.26
C ARG A 238 -8.09 10.25 -2.32
N LEU A 239 -7.38 9.45 -3.11
CA LEU A 239 -5.92 9.55 -3.20
C LEU A 239 -5.50 10.64 -4.19
N PRO A 240 -4.34 11.28 -3.97
CA PRO A 240 -3.69 12.08 -5.01
C PRO A 240 -3.36 11.21 -6.24
N VAL A 241 -3.39 11.79 -7.45
CA VAL A 241 -3.09 11.04 -8.70
C VAL A 241 -1.66 10.50 -8.67
N GLU A 242 -0.74 11.22 -8.02
CA GLU A 242 0.67 10.86 -7.88
C GLU A 242 0.90 9.59 -7.05
N VAL A 243 -0.12 9.08 -6.35
CA VAL A 243 -0.04 7.84 -5.58
C VAL A 243 -0.56 6.64 -6.38
N LEU A 244 -1.38 6.89 -7.40
CA LEU A 244 -2.01 5.88 -8.24
C LEU A 244 -1.07 5.45 -9.38
N PRO A 245 -1.08 4.16 -9.77
CA PRO A 245 -0.38 3.68 -10.95
C PRO A 245 -0.73 4.44 -12.22
N ASN A 246 0.29 4.62 -13.06
CA ASN A 246 0.12 5.16 -14.40
C ASN A 246 -0.92 4.33 -15.17
N GLY A 247 -1.94 4.99 -15.70
CA GLY A 247 -2.98 4.36 -16.51
C GLY A 247 -4.36 4.21 -15.84
N ILE A 248 -4.47 4.34 -14.51
CA ILE A 248 -5.79 4.34 -13.84
C ILE A 248 -6.58 5.61 -14.17
N VAL A 249 -5.91 6.77 -14.11
CA VAL A 249 -6.48 8.06 -14.47
C VAL A 249 -5.58 8.69 -15.52
N GLN A 250 -6.06 8.78 -16.76
CA GLN A 250 -5.36 9.48 -17.83
C GLN A 250 -5.91 10.89 -17.98
N VAL A 251 -5.08 11.90 -17.69
CA VAL A 251 -5.43 13.30 -17.90
C VAL A 251 -4.69 13.79 -19.14
N GLN A 252 -5.43 14.29 -20.13
CA GLN A 252 -4.80 14.95 -21.28
C GLN A 252 -4.01 16.17 -20.79
N GLN A 253 -2.77 16.33 -21.28
CA GLN A 253 -1.94 17.48 -20.96
C GLN A 253 -2.60 18.75 -21.52
N SER A 254 -3.23 19.54 -20.65
CA SER A 254 -3.84 20.82 -20.99
C SER A 254 -2.91 21.97 -20.66
N THR A 255 -3.08 23.08 -21.38
CA THR A 255 -2.19 24.26 -21.31
C THR A 255 -2.40 25.14 -20.08
N THR A 256 -3.48 24.96 -19.32
CA THR A 256 -3.75 25.75 -18.10
C THR A 256 -4.02 24.86 -16.88
N VAL A 257 -3.58 25.32 -15.70
CA VAL A 257 -3.77 24.60 -14.43
C VAL A 257 -5.25 24.35 -14.13
N ARG A 258 -6.15 25.30 -14.45
CA ARG A 258 -7.60 25.15 -14.24
C ARG A 258 -8.21 24.07 -15.13
N ASP A 259 -7.82 24.04 -16.41
CA ASP A 259 -8.31 23.02 -17.33
C ASP A 259 -7.78 21.63 -16.97
N LYS A 260 -6.53 21.54 -16.47
CA LYS A 260 -5.94 20.30 -15.96
C LYS A 260 -6.74 19.75 -14.78
N LEU A 261 -7.01 20.59 -13.77
CA LEU A 261 -7.77 20.17 -12.58
C LEU A 261 -9.20 19.73 -12.92
N ARG A 262 -9.85 20.40 -13.88
CA ARG A 262 -11.19 19.99 -14.35
C ARG A 262 -11.13 18.64 -15.08
N ALA A 263 -10.21 18.49 -16.02
CA ALA A 263 -10.04 17.25 -16.78
C ALA A 263 -9.70 16.07 -15.86
N GLU A 264 -8.86 16.30 -14.85
CA GLU A 264 -8.54 15.29 -13.83
C GLU A 264 -9.77 14.87 -13.02
N LYS A 265 -10.58 15.84 -12.58
CA LYS A 265 -11.82 15.55 -11.85
C LYS A 265 -12.82 14.75 -12.69
N GLU A 266 -13.00 15.13 -13.96
CA GLU A 266 -13.88 14.43 -14.90
C GLU A 266 -13.39 13.00 -15.18
N ALA A 267 -12.08 12.83 -15.41
CA ALA A 267 -11.47 11.52 -15.62
C ALA A 267 -11.65 10.61 -14.39
N ARG A 268 -11.37 11.13 -13.18
CA ARG A 268 -11.59 10.41 -11.92
C ARG A 268 -13.03 9.97 -11.76
N GLN A 269 -13.99 10.87 -12.03
CA GLN A 269 -15.42 10.55 -11.90
C GLN A 269 -15.85 9.48 -12.89
N SER A 270 -15.37 9.55 -14.14
CA SER A 270 -15.66 8.56 -15.17
C SER A 270 -15.19 7.16 -14.75
N VAL A 271 -13.94 7.07 -14.28
CA VAL A 271 -13.35 5.81 -13.79
C VAL A 271 -14.11 5.27 -12.58
N ALA A 272 -14.41 6.13 -11.60
CA ALA A 272 -15.15 5.74 -10.41
C ALA A 272 -16.57 5.21 -10.74
N ASN A 273 -17.28 5.85 -11.67
CA ASN A 273 -18.60 5.41 -12.11
C ASN A 273 -18.54 4.04 -12.81
N SER A 274 -17.54 3.83 -13.67
CA SER A 274 -17.34 2.54 -14.34
C SER A 274 -17.09 1.41 -13.32
N LEU A 275 -16.19 1.65 -12.35
CA LEU A 275 -15.87 0.68 -11.31
C LEU A 275 -17.08 0.37 -10.41
N GLU A 276 -17.91 1.37 -10.12
CA GLU A 276 -19.14 1.21 -9.35
C GLU A 276 -20.17 0.35 -10.09
N GLN A 277 -20.36 0.60 -11.39
CA GLN A 277 -21.29 -0.16 -12.21
C GLN A 277 -20.87 -1.64 -12.30
N ASP A 278 -19.59 -1.90 -12.55
CA ASP A 278 -19.05 -3.27 -12.62
C ASP A 278 -19.17 -3.97 -11.26
N ALA A 279 -18.83 -3.27 -10.17
CA ALA A 279 -18.94 -3.82 -8.84
C ALA A 279 -20.40 -4.14 -8.44
N ALA A 280 -21.36 -3.29 -8.83
CA ALA A 280 -22.77 -3.52 -8.57
C ALA A 280 -23.26 -4.83 -9.20
N ALA A 281 -22.88 -5.09 -10.46
CA ALA A 281 -23.23 -6.34 -11.13
C ALA A 281 -22.68 -7.58 -10.39
N TYR A 282 -21.44 -7.51 -9.88
CA TYR A 282 -20.88 -8.61 -9.09
C TYR A 282 -21.51 -8.74 -7.70
N LEU A 283 -21.95 -7.64 -7.09
CA LEU A 283 -22.69 -7.68 -5.82
C LEU A 283 -24.06 -8.34 -5.97
N ASP A 284 -24.75 -8.12 -7.09
CA ASP A 284 -26.03 -8.77 -7.37
C ASP A 284 -25.84 -10.30 -7.49
N VAL A 285 -24.81 -10.73 -8.23
CA VAL A 285 -24.43 -12.16 -8.31
C VAL A 285 -24.10 -12.74 -6.94
N LEU A 286 -23.33 -12.00 -6.12
CA LEU A 286 -22.99 -12.42 -4.76
C LEU A 286 -24.25 -12.59 -3.89
N GLN A 287 -25.23 -11.69 -4.01
CA GLN A 287 -26.50 -11.80 -3.28
C GLN A 287 -27.27 -13.05 -3.68
N ASP A 288 -27.32 -13.38 -4.96
CA ASP A 288 -28.01 -14.58 -5.44
C ASP A 288 -27.33 -15.86 -4.93
N ILE A 289 -26.00 -15.93 -4.93
CA ILE A 289 -25.25 -17.05 -4.34
C ILE A 289 -25.55 -17.20 -2.84
N ILE A 290 -25.62 -16.09 -2.10
CA ILE A 290 -25.97 -16.13 -0.68
C ILE A 290 -27.38 -16.67 -0.47
N ARG A 291 -28.36 -16.25 -1.29
CA ARG A 291 -29.74 -16.77 -1.25
C ARG A 291 -29.79 -18.29 -1.49
N GLU A 292 -29.03 -18.79 -2.46
CA GLU A 292 -28.95 -20.22 -2.74
C GLU A 292 -28.33 -21.00 -1.57
N LEU A 293 -27.28 -20.46 -0.95
CA LEU A 293 -26.64 -21.07 0.22
C LEU A 293 -27.57 -21.09 1.44
N ASP A 294 -28.35 -20.03 1.64
CA ASP A 294 -29.36 -19.96 2.71
C ASP A 294 -30.47 -20.99 2.47
N ALA A 295 -30.98 -21.11 1.24
CA ALA A 295 -32.01 -22.10 0.89
C ALA A 295 -31.54 -23.55 1.06
N GLN A 296 -30.28 -23.86 0.73
CA GLN A 296 -29.70 -25.19 0.97
C GLN A 296 -29.63 -25.52 2.46
N SER A 297 -29.39 -24.53 3.33
CA SER A 297 -29.32 -24.74 4.78
C SER A 297 -30.70 -25.02 5.42
N GLU A 298 -31.78 -24.49 4.85
CA GLU A 298 -33.15 -24.73 5.34
C GLU A 298 -33.69 -26.14 5.03
N THR A 299 -33.20 -26.80 3.98
CA THR A 299 -33.74 -28.09 3.51
C THR A 299 -33.37 -29.33 4.36
N VAL A 300 -32.62 -29.18 5.46
CA VAL A 300 -32.11 -30.31 6.28
C VAL A 300 -33.04 -30.70 7.45
N ASP A 301 -34.06 -29.90 7.79
CA ASP A 301 -35.01 -30.22 8.87
C ASP A 301 -36.24 -31.01 8.38
N TYR A 302 -36.03 -32.27 7.96
CA TYR A 302 -37.14 -33.21 7.87
C TYR A 302 -37.50 -33.72 9.28
N TYR A 303 -38.50 -33.10 9.90
CA TYR A 303 -39.20 -33.69 11.05
C TYR A 303 -39.80 -35.04 10.63
N ILE A 304 -39.18 -36.15 11.03
CA ILE A 304 -39.79 -37.48 10.94
C ILE A 304 -40.79 -37.56 12.10
N PRO A 305 -42.11 -37.56 11.87
CA PRO A 305 -43.05 -37.78 12.96
C PRO A 305 -42.83 -39.21 13.46
N GLY A 306 -42.45 -39.34 14.72
CA GLY A 306 -42.30 -40.64 15.37
C GLY A 306 -43.59 -41.44 15.20
N VAL A 307 -43.45 -42.66 14.67
CA VAL A 307 -44.55 -43.62 14.56
C VAL A 307 -45.08 -43.88 15.97
N THR A 308 -46.27 -43.37 16.28
CA THR A 308 -46.97 -43.68 17.53
C THR A 308 -47.38 -45.15 17.49
N VAL A 309 -46.56 -46.02 18.09
CA VAL A 309 -46.92 -47.41 18.33
C VAL A 309 -48.01 -47.43 19.40
N GLN A 310 -49.26 -47.68 18.99
CA GLN A 310 -50.34 -47.97 19.93
C GLN A 310 -50.11 -49.34 20.56
N SER A 311 -49.52 -49.38 21.75
CA SER A 311 -49.51 -50.58 22.58
C SER A 311 -50.91 -50.81 23.17
N ARG A 312 -51.68 -51.75 22.60
CA ARG A 312 -52.85 -52.31 23.28
C ARG A 312 -52.37 -53.20 24.42
N GLY A 313 -52.40 -52.68 25.64
CA GLY A 313 -52.20 -53.47 26.86
C GLY A 313 -53.43 -54.33 27.12
N ILE A 314 -53.27 -55.65 27.06
CA ILE A 314 -54.20 -56.65 27.59
C ILE A 314 -53.84 -56.82 29.07
N THR A 315 -54.81 -56.62 29.95
CA THR A 315 -54.72 -56.87 31.39
C THR A 315 -54.98 -58.35 31.72
N PHE A 316 -54.14 -58.91 32.59
CA PHE A 316 -54.45 -60.05 33.46
C PHE A 316 -54.01 -59.70 34.87
#